data_AF-A0A9K3M217-F1
#
_entry.id   AF-A0A9K3M217-F1
#
_cell.length_a   1.000
_cell.length_b   1.000
_cell.length_c   1.000
_cell.angle_alpha   90.00
_cell.angle_beta   90.00
_cell.angle_gamma   90.00
#
_symmetry.space_group_name_H-M   'P 1'
#
loop_
_entity.id
_entity.type
_entity.pdbx_description
1 polymer ?
#
loop_
_entity_poly.entity_id
_entity_poly.type
_entity_poly.pdbx_seq_one_letter_code
_entity_poly.pdbx_strand_id
1 'polypeptide(L)'
;MRSNFLPRMIVSAIHNRTIKLDILLAGVIKDGICNVADDSKNSLERDTYHSSPDVSVSVDGTINDSPKGGQCLPKKTVRFCLYTTVRRTLSRHSYTKEEVRDCWYQKEDYGRILLSCHRLVKKYEQFTREKNLFKYCMRGLEHHTAVRSYFRASNRLSASEAVFAAQDENPVDAAAIADCYSAISFSCHLWAHCVGLKDQKVAQRYHPT
;
A
#
# COMPACT_ATOMS: atom_id res chain seq x y z
N MET A 1 -3.07 38.16 -26.62
CA MET A 1 -4.24 37.61 -25.91
C MET A 1 -4.10 36.10 -25.86
N ARG A 2 -3.57 35.53 -24.76
CA ARG A 2 -3.46 34.08 -24.57
C ARG A 2 -4.56 33.66 -23.60
N SER A 3 -5.47 32.84 -24.10
CA SER A 3 -6.66 32.34 -23.40
C SER A 3 -6.27 31.36 -22.30
N ASN A 4 -6.53 31.75 -21.05
CA ASN A 4 -6.58 30.86 -19.89
C ASN A 4 -7.85 30.02 -19.99
N PHE A 5 -7.79 28.90 -20.70
CA PHE A 5 -8.90 27.96 -20.80
C PHE A 5 -8.45 26.59 -20.31
N LEU A 6 -8.78 26.35 -19.02
CA LEU A 6 -8.72 25.14 -18.18
C LEU A 6 -7.87 25.36 -16.91
N PRO A 7 -8.34 24.94 -15.70
CA PRO A 7 -9.15 23.75 -15.47
C PRO A 7 -10.33 23.95 -14.48
N ARG A 8 -11.53 24.27 -14.99
CA ARG A 8 -12.76 24.14 -14.16
C ARG A 8 -13.27 22.70 -14.06
N MET A 9 -12.89 21.82 -14.98
CA MET A 9 -13.34 20.41 -14.97
C MET A 9 -12.70 19.57 -13.86
N ILE A 10 -11.43 19.82 -13.51
CA ILE A 10 -10.72 19.03 -12.48
C ILE A 10 -11.29 19.33 -11.09
N VAL A 11 -11.64 20.59 -10.80
CA VAL A 11 -12.23 20.99 -9.52
C VAL A 11 -13.63 20.38 -9.33
N SER A 12 -14.42 20.28 -10.39
CA SER A 12 -15.76 19.66 -10.35
C SER A 12 -15.70 18.14 -10.11
N ALA A 13 -14.73 17.44 -10.70
CA ALA A 13 -14.54 16.01 -10.49
C ALA A 13 -14.09 15.68 -9.06
N ILE A 14 -13.27 16.54 -8.44
CA ILE A 14 -12.83 16.38 -7.06
C ILE A 14 -14.00 16.64 -6.09
N HIS A 15 -14.79 17.68 -6.32
CA HIS A 15 -15.90 18.02 -5.42
C HIS A 15 -17.05 16.99 -5.45
N ASN A 16 -17.33 16.39 -6.61
CA ASN A 16 -18.32 15.31 -6.74
C ASN A 16 -17.86 13.99 -6.08
N ARG A 17 -16.55 13.74 -5.97
CA ARG A 17 -16.03 12.57 -5.24
C ARG A 17 -16.18 12.73 -3.72
N THR A 18 -15.96 13.92 -3.18
CA THR A 18 -16.08 14.19 -1.74
C THR A 18 -17.53 14.07 -1.25
N ILE A 19 -18.51 14.58 -2.00
CA ILE A 19 -19.94 14.49 -1.63
C ILE A 19 -20.46 13.05 -1.75
N LYS A 20 -20.02 12.29 -2.75
CA LYS A 20 -20.34 10.84 -2.84
C LYS A 20 -19.73 10.04 -1.69
N LEU A 21 -18.57 10.44 -1.18
CA LEU A 21 -17.90 9.75 -0.07
C LEU A 21 -18.66 9.87 1.24
N ASP A 22 -19.21 11.04 1.56
CA ASP A 22 -20.00 11.24 2.78
C ASP A 22 -21.36 10.50 2.73
N ILE A 23 -21.98 10.43 1.53
CA ILE A 23 -23.23 9.69 1.32
C ILE A 23 -23.00 8.17 1.32
N LEU A 24 -21.89 7.68 0.74
CA LEU A 24 -21.52 6.26 0.81
C LEU A 24 -21.09 5.85 2.23
N LEU A 25 -20.40 6.70 2.98
CA LEU A 25 -20.11 6.43 4.39
C LEU A 25 -21.41 6.29 5.21
N ALA A 26 -22.41 7.13 4.94
CA ALA A 26 -23.70 7.06 5.62
C ALA A 26 -24.55 5.84 5.20
N GLY A 27 -24.48 5.42 3.94
CA GLY A 27 -25.21 4.27 3.40
C GLY A 27 -24.59 2.91 3.74
N VAL A 28 -23.26 2.77 3.63
CA VAL A 28 -22.54 1.52 3.95
C VAL A 28 -22.66 1.15 5.44
N ILE A 29 -22.81 2.16 6.32
CA ILE A 29 -23.08 1.92 7.75
C ILE A 29 -24.49 1.36 7.99
N LYS A 30 -25.45 1.60 7.10
CA LYS A 30 -26.86 1.20 7.29
C LYS A 30 -27.17 -0.18 6.72
N ASP A 31 -26.52 -0.56 5.61
CA ASP A 31 -26.85 -1.81 4.88
C ASP A 31 -25.72 -2.86 4.91
N GLY A 32 -24.54 -2.55 5.47
CA GLY A 32 -23.34 -3.39 5.35
C GLY A 32 -22.99 -4.32 6.52
N ILE A 33 -23.87 -4.52 7.50
CA ILE A 33 -23.60 -5.42 8.65
C ILE A 33 -23.94 -6.89 8.35
N CYS A 34 -24.62 -7.19 7.24
CA CYS A 34 -24.97 -8.56 6.87
C CYS A 34 -23.99 -9.15 5.83
N ASN A 35 -23.30 -10.22 6.25
CA ASN A 35 -22.60 -11.22 5.42
C ASN A 35 -21.19 -10.88 4.92
N VAL A 36 -20.25 -10.58 5.83
CA VAL A 36 -18.89 -11.10 5.63
C VAL A 36 -18.92 -12.55 6.08
N ALA A 37 -19.37 -13.42 5.19
CA ALA A 37 -19.18 -14.85 5.35
C ALA A 37 -17.68 -15.12 5.49
N ASP A 38 -17.39 -16.07 6.37
CA ASP A 38 -16.07 -16.48 6.84
C ASP A 38 -15.24 -17.08 5.69
N ASP A 39 -14.65 -16.21 4.85
CA ASP A 39 -13.81 -16.60 3.70
C ASP A 39 -12.37 -16.99 4.12
N SER A 40 -12.21 -17.40 5.38
CA SER A 40 -10.93 -17.73 6.01
C SER A 40 -10.40 -19.13 5.66
N LYS A 41 -11.03 -19.85 4.72
CA LYS A 41 -10.75 -21.28 4.49
C LYS A 41 -10.12 -21.68 3.15
N ASN A 42 -9.78 -20.78 2.22
CA ASN A 42 -9.36 -21.26 0.90
C ASN A 42 -8.17 -20.57 0.21
N SER A 43 -7.16 -20.09 0.96
CA SER A 43 -5.95 -19.49 0.35
C SER A 43 -4.67 -20.33 0.43
N LEU A 44 -4.74 -21.62 0.80
CA LEU A 44 -3.54 -22.42 1.06
C LEU A 44 -3.11 -23.41 -0.04
N GLU A 45 -3.76 -23.44 -1.19
CA GLU A 45 -3.37 -24.33 -2.31
C GLU A 45 -3.33 -23.58 -3.65
N ARG A 46 -2.16 -23.01 -3.95
CA ARG A 46 -1.49 -23.13 -5.26
C ARG A 46 -0.22 -22.28 -5.22
N ASP A 47 0.91 -22.95 -5.44
CA ASP A 47 1.95 -22.53 -6.38
C ASP A 47 3.07 -23.59 -6.35
N THR A 48 3.01 -24.50 -7.33
CA THR A 48 4.08 -25.44 -7.61
C THR A 48 5.21 -24.66 -8.29
N TYR A 49 6.21 -24.24 -7.51
CA TYR A 49 7.39 -23.55 -8.04
C TYR A 49 8.27 -24.53 -8.80
N HIS A 50 8.27 -24.42 -10.13
CA HIS A 50 9.36 -24.96 -10.95
C HIS A 50 10.60 -24.10 -10.75
N SER A 51 11.70 -24.73 -10.32
CA SER A 51 13.01 -24.09 -10.24
C SER A 51 13.44 -23.63 -11.64
N SER A 52 13.31 -22.33 -11.92
CA SER A 52 13.92 -21.73 -13.09
C SER A 52 15.44 -21.68 -12.94
N PRO A 53 16.20 -21.99 -14.01
CA PRO A 53 17.65 -21.90 -13.99
C PRO A 53 18.11 -20.44 -13.90
N ASP A 54 19.28 -20.25 -13.28
CA ASP A 54 19.93 -18.96 -13.08
C ASP A 54 20.26 -18.30 -14.43
N VAL A 55 19.58 -17.18 -14.73
CA VAL A 55 19.87 -16.34 -15.91
C VAL A 55 20.58 -15.08 -15.44
N SER A 56 21.86 -14.96 -15.79
CA SER A 56 22.63 -13.72 -15.64
C SER A 56 22.38 -12.81 -16.85
N VAL A 57 21.72 -11.67 -16.65
CA VAL A 57 21.55 -10.63 -17.67
C VAL A 57 22.47 -9.46 -17.34
N SER A 58 23.45 -9.21 -18.21
CA SER A 58 24.25 -7.97 -18.18
C SER A 58 23.59 -6.93 -19.07
N VAL A 59 23.17 -5.81 -18.50
CA VAL A 59 22.63 -4.65 -19.23
C VAL A 59 23.60 -3.49 -19.08
N ASP A 60 24.36 -3.21 -20.14
CA ASP A 60 25.17 -2.00 -20.25
C ASP A 60 24.35 -0.91 -20.93
N GLY A 61 23.98 0.13 -20.16
CA GLY A 61 23.23 1.29 -20.66
C GLY A 61 23.86 2.59 -20.18
N THR A 62 24.75 3.14 -20.99
CA THR A 62 25.39 4.45 -20.75
C THR A 62 24.58 5.54 -21.46
N ILE A 63 23.77 6.30 -20.72
CA ILE A 63 23.04 7.47 -21.24
C ILE A 63 23.78 8.75 -20.80
N ASN A 64 24.34 9.47 -21.78
CA ASN A 64 25.10 10.70 -21.57
C ASN A 64 24.23 11.92 -21.93
N ASP A 65 23.56 12.52 -20.93
CA ASP A 65 22.90 13.83 -21.10
C ASP A 65 23.70 14.94 -20.42
N SER A 66 24.19 15.88 -21.23
CA SER A 66 24.94 17.07 -20.78
C SER A 66 24.02 18.27 -20.54
N PRO A 67 24.03 18.92 -19.36
CA PRO A 67 23.28 20.15 -19.12
C PRO A 67 24.17 21.40 -19.10
N LYS A 68 23.66 22.49 -19.68
CA LYS A 68 24.27 23.83 -19.65
C LYS A 68 23.93 24.60 -18.36
N GLY A 69 24.96 25.11 -17.69
CA GLY A 69 25.02 26.49 -17.17
C GLY A 69 24.12 26.89 -15.99
N GLY A 70 24.30 26.29 -14.82
CA GLY A 70 23.85 26.83 -13.54
C GLY A 70 24.62 26.14 -12.42
N GLN A 71 25.16 26.88 -11.45
CA GLN A 71 25.93 26.28 -10.34
C GLN A 71 25.00 25.40 -9.50
N CYS A 72 24.98 24.12 -9.86
CA CYS A 72 24.19 23.06 -9.26
C CYS A 72 25.02 22.47 -8.13
N LEU A 73 24.44 22.39 -6.93
CA LEU A 73 25.00 21.59 -5.84
C LEU A 73 25.44 20.22 -6.40
N PRO A 74 26.57 19.64 -5.94
CA PRO A 74 27.12 18.42 -6.51
C PRO A 74 26.02 17.37 -6.65
N LYS A 75 25.71 17.02 -7.90
CA LYS A 75 24.67 16.04 -8.22
C LYS A 75 25.07 14.71 -7.60
N LYS A 76 24.34 14.28 -6.57
CA LYS A 76 24.48 12.94 -6.01
C LYS A 76 24.21 11.96 -7.14
N THR A 77 25.23 11.21 -7.52
CA THR A 77 25.12 10.21 -8.58
C THR A 77 24.96 8.85 -7.90
N VAL A 78 23.86 8.16 -8.20
CA VAL A 78 23.65 6.78 -7.76
C VAL A 78 24.50 5.88 -8.65
N ARG A 79 25.39 5.09 -8.06
CA ARG A 79 26.13 4.03 -8.76
C ARG A 79 25.67 2.70 -8.20
N PHE A 80 25.33 1.77 -9.08
CA PHE A 80 24.98 0.42 -8.67
C PHE A 80 26.26 -0.40 -8.50
N CYS A 81 26.27 -1.27 -7.48
CA CYS A 81 27.36 -2.23 -7.33
C CYS A 81 27.28 -3.24 -8.47
N LEU A 82 28.41 -3.49 -9.15
CA LEU A 82 28.50 -4.45 -10.26
C LEU A 82 28.44 -5.91 -9.78
N TYR A 83 28.59 -6.12 -8.48
CA TYR A 83 28.57 -7.43 -7.85
C TYR A 83 27.39 -7.52 -6.89
N THR A 84 26.65 -8.62 -6.97
CA THR A 84 25.60 -8.95 -6.01
C THR A 84 25.95 -10.25 -5.30
N THR A 85 25.70 -10.32 -4.00
CA THR A 85 25.86 -11.55 -3.23
C THR A 85 24.49 -12.19 -3.07
N VAL A 86 24.29 -13.34 -3.69
CA VAL A 86 23.06 -14.12 -3.53
C VAL A 86 23.24 -15.07 -2.35
N ARG A 87 22.34 -15.00 -1.36
CA ARG A 87 22.22 -16.00 -0.30
C ARG A 87 21.01 -16.85 -0.57
N ARG A 88 21.18 -18.18 -0.60
CA ARG A 88 20.05 -19.10 -0.69
C ARG A 88 19.32 -19.11 0.65
N THR A 89 18.04 -18.77 0.62
CA THR A 89 17.12 -18.99 1.74
C THR A 89 16.52 -20.39 1.61
N LEU A 90 16.44 -21.10 2.72
CA LEU A 90 15.75 -22.39 2.75
C LEU A 90 14.27 -22.17 2.48
N SER A 91 13.69 -23.02 1.62
CA SER A 91 12.24 -23.03 1.43
C SER A 91 11.56 -23.47 2.71
N ARG A 92 10.42 -22.85 3.06
CA ARG A 92 9.60 -23.26 4.21
C ARG A 92 9.21 -24.74 4.17
N HIS A 93 9.04 -25.29 2.97
CA HIS A 93 8.71 -26.70 2.76
C HIS A 93 9.87 -27.65 3.07
N SER A 94 11.09 -27.14 3.17
CA SER A 94 12.30 -27.90 3.49
C SER A 94 12.62 -27.90 4.98
N TYR A 95 11.81 -27.26 5.83
CA TYR A 95 12.06 -27.19 7.27
C TYR A 95 11.71 -28.54 7.91
N THR A 96 12.60 -29.02 8.77
CA THR A 96 12.33 -30.17 9.64
C THR A 96 11.24 -29.84 10.65
N LYS A 97 10.59 -30.86 11.23
CA LYS A 97 9.53 -30.65 12.22
C LYS A 97 10.07 -30.00 13.49
N GLU A 98 11.32 -30.29 13.83
CA GLU A 98 12.07 -29.71 14.93
C GLU A 98 12.30 -28.22 14.68
N GLU A 99 12.79 -27.84 13.50
CA GLU A 99 12.94 -26.42 13.13
C GLU A 99 11.60 -25.67 13.10
N VAL A 100 10.53 -26.30 12.62
CA VAL A 100 9.18 -25.71 12.66
C VAL A 100 8.71 -25.51 14.10
N ARG A 101 8.97 -26.48 14.99
CA ARG A 101 8.65 -26.37 16.42
C ARG A 101 9.51 -25.30 17.10
N ASP A 102 10.73 -25.08 16.64
CA ASP A 102 11.63 -24.08 17.20
C ASP A 102 11.43 -22.68 16.56
N CYS A 103 10.45 -22.54 15.66
CA CYS A 103 10.03 -21.24 15.14
C CYS A 103 9.40 -20.35 16.24
N TRP A 104 9.42 -19.04 16.01
CA TRP A 104 9.02 -18.04 17.00
C TRP A 104 7.57 -18.15 17.48
N TYR A 105 6.67 -18.70 16.67
CA TYR A 105 5.26 -18.89 17.01
C TYR A 105 4.78 -20.25 16.51
N GLN A 106 4.13 -21.01 17.39
CA GLN A 106 3.40 -22.19 16.97
C GLN A 106 2.10 -21.81 16.24
N LYS A 107 1.50 -22.78 15.54
CA LYS A 107 0.23 -22.58 14.84
C LYS A 107 -0.86 -22.10 15.80
N GLU A 108 -0.89 -22.65 17.01
CA GLU A 108 -1.85 -22.32 18.06
C GLU A 108 -1.62 -20.89 18.58
N ASP A 109 -0.36 -20.48 18.77
CA ASP A 109 0.01 -19.12 19.16
C ASP A 109 -0.45 -18.10 18.13
N TYR A 110 -0.16 -18.40 16.85
CA TYR A 110 -0.56 -17.55 15.75
C TYR A 110 -2.09 -17.39 15.68
N GLY A 111 -2.83 -18.48 15.87
CA GLY A 111 -4.30 -18.45 15.95
C GLY A 111 -4.81 -17.56 17.09
N ARG A 112 -4.17 -17.62 18.27
CA ARG A 112 -4.51 -16.76 19.42
C ARG A 112 -4.23 -15.28 19.14
N ILE A 113 -3.08 -14.98 18.52
CA ILE A 113 -2.70 -13.62 18.11
C ILE A 113 -3.73 -13.08 17.13
N LEU A 114 -4.04 -13.85 16.07
CA LEU A 114 -4.99 -13.45 15.04
C LEU A 114 -6.38 -13.16 15.63
N LEU A 115 -6.88 -14.06 16.48
CA LEU A 115 -8.16 -13.87 17.17
C LEU A 115 -8.16 -12.62 18.07
N SER A 116 -7.04 -12.35 18.74
CA SER A 116 -6.87 -11.12 19.53
C SER A 116 -6.95 -9.87 18.64
N CYS A 117 -6.24 -9.86 17.51
CA CYS A 117 -6.27 -8.77 16.53
C CYS A 117 -7.69 -8.53 16.00
N HIS A 118 -8.43 -9.58 15.63
CA HIS A 118 -9.82 -9.44 15.18
C HIS A 118 -10.74 -8.88 16.27
N ARG A 119 -10.57 -9.31 17.52
CA ARG A 119 -11.34 -8.75 18.66
C ARG A 119 -11.05 -7.26 18.85
N LEU A 120 -9.80 -6.84 18.69
CA LEU A 120 -9.43 -5.41 18.77
C LEU A 120 -10.08 -4.59 17.65
N VAL A 121 -10.06 -5.09 16.41
CA VAL A 121 -10.72 -4.43 15.27
C VAL A 121 -12.22 -4.29 15.51
N LYS A 122 -12.91 -5.38 15.90
CA LYS A 122 -14.34 -5.33 16.21
C LYS A 122 -14.67 -4.33 17.32
N LYS A 123 -13.86 -4.30 18.39
CA LYS A 123 -14.01 -3.31 19.46
C LYS A 123 -13.81 -1.90 18.92
N TYR A 124 -12.78 -1.65 18.13
CA TYR A 124 -12.49 -0.33 17.57
C TYR A 124 -13.65 0.20 16.71
N GLU A 125 -14.26 -0.65 15.88
CA GLU A 125 -15.41 -0.31 15.05
C GLU A 125 -16.68 -0.04 15.88
N GLN A 126 -16.85 -0.72 17.02
CA GLN A 126 -17.94 -0.45 17.97
C GLN A 126 -17.71 0.87 18.75
N PHE A 127 -16.47 1.10 19.20
CA PHE A 127 -16.09 2.22 20.07
C PHE A 127 -15.78 3.52 19.32
N THR A 128 -15.95 3.59 18.00
CA THR A 128 -15.67 4.82 17.24
C THR A 128 -16.53 6.03 17.68
N ARG A 129 -17.52 5.81 18.57
CA ARG A 129 -18.36 6.83 19.21
C ARG A 129 -17.95 7.21 20.65
N GLU A 130 -17.01 6.52 21.28
CA GLU A 130 -16.64 6.73 22.68
C GLU A 130 -15.23 7.34 22.87
N LYS A 131 -15.05 8.12 23.94
CA LYS A 131 -13.81 8.90 24.21
C LYS A 131 -12.56 8.05 24.54
N ASN A 132 -12.67 6.73 24.63
CA ASN A 132 -11.59 5.82 25.08
C ASN A 132 -10.84 5.09 23.95
N LEU A 133 -10.93 5.58 22.71
CA LEU A 133 -10.24 5.02 21.54
C LEU A 133 -8.71 4.91 21.70
N PHE A 134 -8.10 5.76 22.53
CA PHE A 134 -6.64 5.81 22.73
C PHE A 134 -6.05 4.62 23.50
N LYS A 135 -6.87 3.73 24.06
CA LYS A 135 -6.37 2.58 24.84
C LYS A 135 -5.74 1.49 23.96
N TYR A 136 -6.12 1.41 22.68
CA TYR A 136 -5.70 0.32 21.80
C TYR A 136 -4.87 0.84 20.63
N CYS A 137 -3.74 0.19 20.37
CA CYS A 137 -2.94 0.48 19.19
C CYS A 137 -3.60 -0.16 17.96
N MET A 138 -4.05 0.67 17.02
CA MET A 138 -4.60 0.21 15.73
C MET A 138 -3.55 0.09 14.63
N ARG A 139 -2.28 0.38 14.93
CA ARG A 139 -1.19 0.33 13.94
C ARG A 139 -1.03 -1.09 13.41
N GLY A 140 -1.03 -1.24 12.09
CA GLY A 140 -0.98 -2.54 11.42
C GLY A 140 -2.34 -3.23 11.31
N LEU A 141 -3.34 -2.83 12.11
CA LEU A 141 -4.70 -3.37 12.08
C LEU A 141 -5.69 -2.48 11.31
N GLU A 142 -5.25 -1.31 10.83
CA GLU A 142 -6.14 -0.37 10.16
C GLU A 142 -6.79 -1.00 8.94
N HIS A 143 -6.03 -1.79 8.18
CA HIS A 143 -6.50 -2.44 6.96
C HIS A 143 -7.53 -3.55 7.19
N HIS A 144 -7.66 -4.05 8.42
CA HIS A 144 -8.69 -5.01 8.81
C HIS A 144 -10.02 -4.32 9.17
N THR A 145 -10.03 -3.00 9.36
CA THR A 145 -11.29 -2.27 9.50
C THR A 145 -12.04 -2.24 8.18
N ALA A 146 -13.36 -2.40 8.22
CA ALA A 146 -14.22 -2.44 7.04
C ALA A 146 -14.01 -1.21 6.14
N VAL A 147 -13.97 -0.03 6.76
CA VAL A 147 -13.79 1.26 6.07
C VAL A 147 -12.46 1.29 5.33
N ARG A 148 -11.34 1.03 6.00
CA ARG A 148 -10.01 1.11 5.35
C ARG A 148 -9.78 -0.01 4.34
N SER A 149 -10.31 -1.20 4.59
CA SER A 149 -10.28 -2.30 3.63
C SER A 149 -10.97 -1.88 2.33
N TYR A 150 -12.19 -1.32 2.42
CA TYR A 150 -12.95 -0.80 1.29
C TYR A 150 -12.17 0.29 0.54
N PHE A 151 -11.66 1.31 1.24
CA PHE A 151 -10.90 2.39 0.60
C PHE A 151 -9.66 1.88 -0.13
N ARG A 152 -8.95 0.90 0.45
CA ARG A 152 -7.77 0.30 -0.18
C ARG A 152 -8.16 -0.46 -1.45
N ALA A 153 -9.23 -1.26 -1.40
CA ALA A 153 -9.73 -1.99 -2.56
C ALA A 153 -10.20 -1.02 -3.66
N SER A 154 -10.99 -0.01 -3.31
CA SER A 154 -11.48 1.02 -4.22
C SER A 154 -10.33 1.80 -4.87
N ASN A 155 -9.33 2.25 -4.11
CA ASN A 155 -8.20 2.99 -4.67
C ASN A 155 -7.37 2.14 -5.63
N ARG A 156 -7.19 0.84 -5.34
CA ARG A 156 -6.50 -0.10 -6.24
C ARG A 156 -7.27 -0.31 -7.55
N LEU A 157 -8.58 -0.50 -7.44
CA LEU A 157 -9.45 -0.64 -8.60
C LEU A 157 -9.38 0.62 -9.47
N SER A 158 -9.62 1.80 -8.89
CA SER A 158 -9.57 3.07 -9.64
C SER A 158 -8.20 3.35 -10.25
N ALA A 159 -7.11 3.02 -9.55
CA ALA A 159 -5.76 3.17 -10.10
C ALA A 159 -5.53 2.24 -11.30
N SER A 160 -6.02 0.99 -11.22
CA SER A 160 -5.91 0.02 -12.31
C SER A 160 -6.75 0.44 -13.52
N GLU A 161 -8.01 0.85 -13.30
CA GLU A 161 -8.90 1.35 -14.34
C GLU A 161 -8.30 2.55 -15.07
N ALA A 162 -7.70 3.49 -14.35
CA ALA A 162 -7.08 4.67 -14.97
C ALA A 162 -5.82 4.33 -15.77
N VAL A 163 -5.02 3.36 -15.31
CA VAL A 163 -3.86 2.87 -16.05
C VAL A 163 -4.31 2.18 -17.33
N PHE A 164 -5.32 1.30 -17.26
CA PHE A 164 -5.85 0.63 -18.44
C PHE A 164 -6.46 1.60 -19.44
N ALA A 165 -7.25 2.58 -18.99
CA ALA A 165 -7.79 3.62 -19.87
C ALA A 165 -6.67 4.41 -20.57
N ALA A 166 -5.60 4.79 -19.85
CA ALA A 166 -4.46 5.47 -20.45
C ALA A 166 -3.69 4.58 -21.44
N GLN A 167 -3.58 3.27 -21.16
CA GLN A 167 -2.96 2.31 -22.07
C GLN A 167 -3.78 2.09 -23.34
N ASP A 168 -5.11 2.06 -23.24
CA ASP A 168 -6.00 1.92 -24.39
C ASP A 168 -5.92 3.15 -25.32
N GLU A 169 -5.72 4.34 -24.76
CA GLU A 169 -5.53 5.58 -25.53
C GLU A 169 -4.13 5.68 -26.15
N ASN A 170 -3.07 5.42 -25.37
CA ASN A 170 -1.67 5.55 -25.80
C ASN A 170 -0.76 4.53 -25.08
N PRO A 171 -0.60 3.29 -25.61
CA PRO A 171 0.09 2.22 -24.90
C PRO A 171 1.60 2.42 -24.74
N VAL A 172 2.21 3.33 -25.51
CA VAL A 172 3.66 3.58 -25.53
C VAL A 172 4.08 4.71 -24.57
N ASP A 173 3.14 5.57 -24.16
CA ASP A 173 3.47 6.73 -23.34
C ASP A 173 3.47 6.39 -21.84
N ALA A 174 4.63 5.91 -21.38
CA ALA A 174 4.86 5.59 -19.97
C ALA A 174 4.71 6.82 -19.05
N ALA A 175 4.99 8.04 -19.54
CA ALA A 175 4.88 9.25 -18.73
C ALA A 175 3.40 9.59 -18.47
N ALA A 176 2.56 9.52 -19.51
CA ALA A 176 1.12 9.72 -19.36
C ALA A 176 0.48 8.71 -18.40
N ILE A 177 0.85 7.42 -18.51
CA ILE A 177 0.36 6.37 -17.61
C ILE A 177 0.79 6.65 -16.16
N ALA A 178 2.04 7.07 -15.95
CA ALA A 178 2.56 7.43 -14.64
C ALA A 178 1.80 8.61 -14.02
N ASP A 179 1.50 9.65 -14.81
CA ASP A 179 0.73 10.81 -14.37
C ASP A 179 -0.70 10.43 -13.96
N CYS A 180 -1.37 9.56 -14.74
CA CYS A 180 -2.70 9.03 -14.40
C CYS A 180 -2.69 8.26 -13.07
N TYR A 181 -1.72 7.35 -12.88
CA TYR A 181 -1.57 6.61 -11.63
C TYR A 181 -1.24 7.52 -10.45
N SER A 182 -0.33 8.48 -10.65
CA SER A 182 0.09 9.47 -9.66
C SER A 182 -1.09 10.31 -9.17
N ALA A 183 -1.94 10.77 -10.09
CA ALA A 183 -3.12 11.58 -9.77
C ALA A 183 -4.07 10.86 -8.80
N ILE A 184 -4.24 9.54 -8.94
CA ILE A 184 -5.11 8.74 -8.07
C ILE A 184 -4.42 8.40 -6.75
N SER A 185 -3.15 7.98 -6.81
CA SER A 185 -2.38 7.56 -5.63
C SER A 185 -1.90 8.73 -4.76
N PHE A 186 -1.97 9.98 -5.24
CA PHE A 186 -1.52 11.17 -4.52
C PHE A 186 -2.12 11.30 -3.11
N SER A 187 -3.42 11.08 -2.99
CA SER A 187 -4.12 11.11 -1.70
C SER A 187 -3.60 10.05 -0.71
N CYS A 188 -3.27 8.86 -1.21
CA CYS A 188 -2.69 7.78 -0.43
C CYS A 188 -1.27 8.13 0.03
N HIS A 189 -0.46 8.73 -0.85
CA HIS A 189 0.89 9.21 -0.50
C HIS A 189 0.84 10.27 0.60
N LEU A 190 -0.02 11.27 0.47
CA LEU A 190 -0.19 12.30 1.49
C LEU A 190 -0.64 11.69 2.83
N TRP A 191 -1.60 10.76 2.80
CA TRP A 191 -2.05 10.09 4.01
C TRP A 191 -0.91 9.30 4.68
N ALA A 192 -0.14 8.53 3.92
CA ALA A 192 1.00 7.78 4.43
C ALA A 192 2.06 8.70 5.04
N HIS A 193 2.36 9.83 4.38
CA HIS A 193 3.29 10.84 4.90
C HIS A 193 2.80 11.43 6.23
N CYS A 194 1.53 11.84 6.30
CA CYS A 194 0.92 12.36 7.52
C CYS A 194 0.94 11.35 8.67
N VAL A 195 0.71 10.07 8.37
CA VAL A 195 0.81 8.99 9.37
C VAL A 195 2.25 8.82 9.84
N GLY A 196 3.24 8.80 8.93
CA GLY A 196 4.66 8.71 9.27
C GLY A 196 5.12 9.85 10.18
N LEU A 197 4.69 11.08 9.93
CA LEU A 197 4.98 12.23 10.80
C LEU A 197 4.37 12.09 12.20
N LYS A 198 3.17 11.49 12.31
CA LYS A 198 2.56 11.21 13.61
C LYS A 198 3.36 10.14 14.36
N ASP A 199 3.74 9.07 13.67
CA ASP A 199 4.54 7.99 14.25
C ASP A 199 5.89 8.50 14.75
N GLN A 200 6.56 9.36 13.96
CA GLN A 200 7.81 10.02 14.36
C GLN A 200 7.64 10.80 15.66
N LYS A 201 6.59 11.64 15.76
CA LYS A 201 6.32 12.42 16.97
C LYS A 201 6.03 11.54 18.19
N VAL A 202 5.36 10.41 18.00
CA VAL A 202 5.10 9.45 19.07
C VAL A 202 6.40 8.81 19.53
N ALA A 203 7.24 8.34 18.61
CA ALA A 203 8.52 7.71 18.92
C ALA A 203 9.48 8.66 19.66
N GLN A 204 9.56 9.92 19.24
CA GLN A 204 10.37 10.95 19.89
C GLN A 204 10.00 11.20 21.36
N ARG A 205 8.76 10.93 21.77
CA ARG A 205 8.35 11.05 23.18
C ARG A 205 8.94 9.95 24.07
N TYR A 206 9.20 8.77 23.51
CA TYR A 206 9.81 7.65 24.22
C TYR A 206 11.34 7.68 24.17
N HIS A 207 11.90 8.35 23.17
CA HIS A 207 13.33 8.52 22.98
C HIS A 207 13.68 10.00 22.81
N PRO A 208 13.63 10.80 23.89
CA PRO A 208 14.07 12.19 23.84
C PRO A 208 15.57 12.23 23.50
N THR A 209 15.88 12.82 22.36
CA THR A 209 17.25 13.11 21.91
C THR A 209 17.87 14.25 22.68
#